data_AF-A0A812USP5-F1
#
_entry.id   AF-A0A812USP5-F1
#
_cell.length_a   1.000
_cell.length_b   1.000
_cell.length_c   1.000
_cell.angle_alpha   90.00
_cell.angle_beta   90.00
_cell.angle_gamma   90.00
#
_symmetry.space_group_name_H-M   'P 1'
#
loop_
_entity.id
_entity.type
_entity.pdbx_description
1 polymer ?
#
loop_
_entity_poly.entity_id
_entity_poly.type
_entity_poly.pdbx_seq_one_letter_code
_entity_poly.pdbx_strand_id
1 'polypeptide(L)'
;METFGDDDCPKGHMEILFEDVRVPASNMLWGEGRGFEIAQLRLGPGRIHHCMRMIGQAERALSHMCRRATARTAFGQKLAEMGSVVQQIAECRSEIDQARLLVREAADRMDRLGNRDHYTRKLLSLVKAVVPAMTQRVVDRAMQLHGGLGGSQDSCLPAAFVAARNLRWADGPDEVHWRTAGRLELSYQRKESPLFQIELYEHDKRKPFRAKL
;
A
#
# COMPACT_ATOMS: atom_id res chain seq x y z
N MET A 1 4.07 -14.47 -20.21
CA MET A 1 2.88 -13.60 -20.23
C MET A 1 3.37 -12.18 -20.04
N GLU A 2 2.86 -11.21 -20.79
CA GLU A 2 3.19 -9.80 -20.58
C GLU A 2 2.17 -9.15 -19.65
N THR A 3 2.62 -8.29 -18.74
CA THR A 3 1.77 -7.42 -17.92
C THR A 3 2.17 -5.98 -18.17
N PHE A 4 1.22 -5.13 -18.58
CA PHE A 4 1.52 -3.76 -19.02
C PHE A 4 2.61 -3.67 -20.12
N GLY A 5 2.75 -4.70 -20.96
CA GLY A 5 3.76 -4.76 -22.02
C GLY A 5 5.17 -5.10 -21.54
N ASP A 6 5.34 -5.54 -20.29
CA ASP A 6 6.59 -6.06 -19.73
C ASP A 6 6.44 -7.56 -19.43
N ASP A 7 7.43 -8.37 -19.77
CA ASP A 7 7.44 -9.82 -19.55
C ASP A 7 8.12 -10.24 -18.23
N ASP A 8 8.70 -9.30 -17.48
CA ASP A 8 9.39 -9.49 -16.20
C ASP A 8 10.54 -10.55 -16.25
N CYS A 9 11.16 -10.74 -17.42
CA CYS A 9 12.25 -11.69 -17.64
C CYS A 9 13.47 -11.42 -16.72
N PRO A 10 14.16 -12.46 -16.18
CA PRO A 10 13.99 -13.89 -16.42
C PRO A 10 13.00 -14.60 -15.50
N LYS A 11 12.33 -13.87 -14.60
CA LYS A 11 11.43 -14.50 -13.62
C LYS A 11 10.04 -14.70 -14.20
N GLY A 12 9.50 -13.64 -14.80
CA GLY A 12 8.23 -13.61 -15.50
C GLY A 12 7.00 -13.95 -14.67
N HIS A 13 5.86 -13.82 -15.33
CA HIS A 13 4.58 -14.36 -14.90
C HIS A 13 4.14 -15.47 -15.87
N MET A 14 3.72 -16.62 -15.33
CA MET A 14 3.48 -17.82 -16.12
C MET A 14 2.23 -18.57 -15.69
N GLU A 15 1.60 -19.22 -16.67
CA GLU A 15 0.60 -20.25 -16.46
C GLU A 15 1.32 -21.59 -16.29
N ILE A 16 0.94 -22.36 -15.27
CA ILE A 16 1.53 -23.68 -14.99
C ILE A 16 0.42 -24.72 -15.06
N LEU A 17 0.52 -25.63 -16.03
CA LEU A 17 -0.37 -26.78 -16.17
C LEU A 17 0.25 -27.99 -15.47
N PHE A 18 -0.54 -28.65 -14.62
CA PHE A 18 -0.18 -29.92 -13.99
C PHE A 18 -1.04 -31.03 -14.62
N GLU A 19 -0.47 -31.81 -15.53
CA GLU A 19 -1.10 -32.97 -16.18
C GLU A 19 -0.36 -34.25 -15.79
N ASP A 20 -1.06 -35.20 -15.17
CA ASP A 20 -0.53 -36.48 -14.68
C ASP A 20 0.78 -36.37 -13.87
N VAL A 21 0.95 -35.25 -13.16
CA VAL A 21 2.14 -34.98 -12.34
C VAL A 21 2.16 -35.90 -11.11
N ARG A 22 3.16 -36.78 -11.05
CA ARG A 22 3.38 -37.69 -9.92
C ARG A 22 4.35 -37.06 -8.92
N VAL A 23 3.88 -36.84 -7.71
CA VAL A 23 4.67 -36.29 -6.60
C VAL A 23 4.75 -37.34 -5.49
N PRO A 24 5.96 -37.68 -4.98
CA PRO A 24 6.09 -38.59 -3.85
C PRO A 24 5.32 -38.08 -2.63
N ALA A 25 4.65 -38.98 -1.90
CA ALA A 25 3.91 -38.61 -0.68
C ALA A 25 4.80 -37.92 0.37
N SER A 26 6.10 -38.23 0.39
CA SER A 26 7.11 -37.58 1.23
C SER A 26 7.31 -36.09 0.97
N ASN A 27 6.89 -35.59 -0.20
CA ASN A 27 6.99 -34.17 -0.54
C ASN A 27 5.80 -33.35 -0.03
N MET A 28 4.82 -34.00 0.63
CA MET A 28 3.69 -33.30 1.23
C MET A 28 4.14 -32.41 2.38
N LEU A 29 3.78 -31.13 2.31
CA LEU A 29 4.09 -30.17 3.37
C LEU A 29 3.07 -30.32 4.50
N TRP A 30 3.54 -30.70 5.69
CA TRP A 30 2.82 -30.80 6.97
C TRP A 30 1.70 -31.84 7.07
N GLY A 31 1.05 -32.19 5.97
CA GLY A 31 0.00 -33.20 5.91
C GLY A 31 -1.21 -32.75 5.10
N GLU A 32 -2.08 -33.71 4.81
CA GLU A 32 -3.26 -33.51 3.97
C GLU A 32 -4.22 -32.49 4.63
N GLY A 33 -4.82 -31.63 3.81
CA GLY A 33 -5.78 -30.60 4.27
C GLY A 33 -5.17 -29.39 5.00
N ARG A 34 -3.86 -29.37 5.26
CA ARG A 34 -3.19 -28.28 6.01
C ARG A 34 -2.82 -27.05 5.17
N GLY A 35 -3.16 -27.02 3.88
CA GLY A 35 -2.77 -25.96 2.94
C GLY A 35 -3.20 -24.55 3.37
N PHE A 36 -4.42 -24.41 3.93
CA PHE A 36 -4.90 -23.11 4.39
C PHE A 36 -4.08 -22.55 5.56
N GLU A 37 -3.69 -23.41 6.50
CA GLU A 37 -2.86 -23.01 7.64
C GLU A 37 -1.47 -22.56 7.20
N ILE A 38 -0.86 -23.31 6.28
CA ILE A 38 0.43 -22.95 5.67
C ILE A 38 0.36 -21.58 5.00
N ALA A 39 -0.71 -21.34 4.23
CA ALA A 39 -0.93 -20.04 3.59
C ALA A 39 -1.03 -18.90 4.62
N GLN A 40 -1.85 -19.06 5.68
CA GLN A 40 -2.04 -18.02 6.70
C GLN A 40 -0.74 -17.63 7.42
N LEU A 41 0.17 -18.58 7.64
CA LEU A 41 1.44 -18.30 8.32
C LEU A 41 2.37 -17.41 7.48
N ARG A 42 2.37 -17.57 6.17
CA ARG A 42 3.25 -16.83 5.26
C ARG A 42 2.71 -15.44 4.92
N LEU A 43 1.40 -15.24 4.96
CA LEU A 43 0.75 -13.99 4.56
C LEU A 43 1.14 -12.79 5.44
N GLY A 44 1.37 -12.98 6.74
CA GLY A 44 1.73 -11.87 7.64
C GLY A 44 3.08 -11.22 7.29
N PRO A 45 4.20 -11.94 7.45
CA PRO A 45 5.54 -11.39 7.17
C PRO A 45 5.72 -11.02 5.69
N GLY A 46 5.11 -11.78 4.78
CA GLY A 46 5.13 -11.50 3.35
C GLY A 46 4.61 -10.10 3.02
N ARG A 47 3.48 -9.70 3.60
CA ARG A 47 2.88 -8.37 3.39
C ARG A 47 3.80 -7.24 3.84
N ILE A 48 4.44 -7.38 5.00
CA ILE A 48 5.40 -6.38 5.50
C ILE A 48 6.57 -6.24 4.54
N HIS A 49 7.15 -7.36 4.08
CA HIS A 49 8.27 -7.32 3.13
C HIS A 49 7.90 -6.61 1.82
N HIS A 50 6.72 -6.88 1.28
CA HIS A 50 6.22 -6.18 0.09
C HIS A 50 6.06 -4.68 0.34
N CYS A 51 5.44 -4.30 1.45
CA CYS A 51 5.22 -2.90 1.81
C CYS A 51 6.54 -2.13 2.02
N MET A 52 7.52 -2.74 2.70
CA MET A 52 8.83 -2.13 2.92
C MET A 52 9.57 -1.88 1.60
N ARG A 53 9.52 -2.82 0.64
CA ARG A 53 10.08 -2.62 -0.70
C ARG A 53 9.37 -1.48 -1.46
N MET A 54 8.05 -1.39 -1.36
CA MET A 54 7.29 -0.32 -2.01
C MET A 54 7.54 1.07 -1.41
N ILE A 55 7.77 1.16 -0.10
CA ILE A 55 8.24 2.41 0.53
C ILE A 55 9.59 2.82 -0.05
N GLY A 56 10.53 1.86 -0.22
CA GLY A 56 11.80 2.13 -0.88
C GLY A 56 11.64 2.64 -2.32
N GLN A 57 10.70 2.09 -3.08
CA GLN A 57 10.39 2.59 -4.42
C GLN A 57 9.79 4.00 -4.41
N ALA A 58 8.91 4.31 -3.46
CA ALA A 58 8.35 5.65 -3.30
C ALA A 58 9.44 6.68 -2.92
N GLU A 59 10.37 6.33 -2.03
CA GLU A 59 11.53 7.18 -1.71
C GLU A 59 12.42 7.45 -2.94
N ARG A 60 12.68 6.42 -3.73
CA ARG A 60 13.41 6.57 -4.98
C ARG A 60 12.67 7.51 -5.94
N ALA A 61 11.38 7.32 -6.14
CA ALA A 61 10.57 8.19 -6.98
C ALA A 61 10.57 9.65 -6.51
N LEU A 62 10.43 9.90 -5.20
CA LEU A 62 10.54 11.23 -4.62
C LEU A 62 11.93 11.85 -4.85
N SER A 63 13.01 11.07 -4.71
CA SER A 63 14.36 11.53 -5.01
C SER A 63 14.51 11.94 -6.48
N HIS A 64 13.99 11.15 -7.41
CA HIS A 64 13.95 11.49 -8.84
C HIS A 64 13.14 12.78 -9.07
N MET A 65 11.98 12.92 -8.43
CA MET A 65 11.14 14.12 -8.50
C MET A 65 11.91 15.37 -8.05
N CYS A 66 12.56 15.35 -6.89
CA CYS A 66 13.36 16.47 -6.39
C CYS A 66 14.56 16.82 -7.29
N ARG A 67 15.25 15.80 -7.83
CA ARG A 67 16.34 16.01 -8.81
C ARG A 67 15.84 16.69 -10.08
N ARG A 68 14.72 16.23 -10.61
CA ARG A 68 14.08 16.85 -11.79
C ARG A 68 13.66 18.28 -11.51
N ALA A 69 13.04 18.52 -10.36
CA ALA A 69 12.57 19.83 -9.94
C ALA A 69 13.69 20.88 -9.91
N THR A 70 14.85 20.50 -9.38
CA THR A 70 15.98 21.40 -9.17
C THR A 70 16.88 21.57 -10.39
N ALA A 71 16.85 20.63 -11.33
CA ALA A 71 17.66 20.65 -12.55
C ALA A 71 16.94 21.27 -13.76
N ARG A 72 15.60 21.21 -13.83
CA ARG A 72 14.84 21.70 -15.00
C ARG A 72 14.35 23.14 -14.80
N THR A 73 14.66 24.00 -15.76
CA THR A 73 14.06 25.33 -15.92
C THR A 73 12.96 25.28 -16.98
N ALA A 74 11.81 25.86 -16.67
CA ALA A 74 10.68 26.04 -17.58
C ALA A 74 9.96 27.34 -17.24
N PHE A 75 9.42 28.03 -18.25
CA PHE A 75 8.71 29.31 -18.06
C PHE A 75 9.53 30.34 -17.25
N GLY A 76 10.84 30.41 -17.50
CA GLY A 76 11.73 31.40 -16.90
C GLY A 76 12.21 31.11 -15.46
N GLN A 77 11.79 30.00 -14.84
CA GLN A 77 12.15 29.65 -13.46
C GLN A 77 12.40 28.15 -13.30
N LYS A 78 13.03 27.72 -12.20
CA LYS A 78 13.17 26.30 -11.92
C LYS A 78 11.81 25.70 -11.57
N LEU A 79 11.60 24.42 -11.90
CA LEU A 79 10.39 23.74 -11.45
C LEU A 79 10.27 23.73 -9.92
N ALA A 80 11.40 23.66 -9.20
CA ALA A 80 11.45 23.76 -7.73
C ALA A 80 11.01 25.12 -7.17
N GLU A 81 10.89 26.17 -7.99
CA GLU A 81 10.41 27.50 -7.59
C GLU A 81 8.88 27.63 -7.78
N MET A 82 8.26 26.68 -8.48
CA MET A 82 6.81 26.66 -8.70
C MET A 82 6.09 26.10 -7.48
N GLY A 83 5.18 26.88 -6.90
CA GLY A 83 4.48 26.52 -5.65
C GLY A 83 3.77 25.16 -5.69
N SER A 84 3.16 24.80 -6.82
CA SER A 84 2.50 23.49 -7.00
C SER A 84 3.47 22.31 -6.93
N VAL A 85 4.69 22.47 -7.44
CA VAL A 85 5.73 21.43 -7.40
C VAL A 85 6.21 21.23 -5.97
N VAL A 86 6.48 22.33 -5.25
CA VAL A 86 6.90 22.27 -3.85
C VAL A 86 5.82 21.64 -2.97
N GLN A 87 4.56 21.99 -3.19
CA GLN A 87 3.42 21.35 -2.51
C GLN A 87 3.37 19.85 -2.77
N GLN A 88 3.47 19.41 -4.04
CA GLN A 88 3.45 17.98 -4.37
C GLN A 88 4.61 17.20 -3.74
N ILE A 89 5.80 17.80 -3.65
CA ILE A 89 6.96 17.19 -2.96
C ILE A 89 6.64 17.01 -1.47
N ALA A 90 6.05 18.03 -0.83
CA ALA A 90 5.66 17.96 0.59
C ALA A 90 4.57 16.91 0.83
N GLU A 91 3.55 16.84 -0.04
CA GLU A 91 2.52 15.79 0.00
C GLU A 91 3.13 14.40 -0.11
N CYS A 92 4.03 14.18 -1.09
CA CYS A 92 4.70 12.90 -1.26
C CYS A 92 5.48 12.49 0.00
N ARG A 93 6.25 13.42 0.59
CA ARG A 93 6.99 13.16 1.83
C ARG A 93 6.04 12.77 2.97
N SER A 94 4.96 13.51 3.16
CA SER A 94 3.96 13.22 4.20
C SER A 94 3.33 11.84 4.01
N GLU A 95 2.89 11.51 2.79
CA GLU A 95 2.28 10.21 2.48
C GLU A 95 3.27 9.05 2.71
N ILE A 96 4.53 9.20 2.30
CA ILE A 96 5.58 8.19 2.50
C ILE A 96 5.84 7.97 3.99
N ASP A 97 5.95 9.04 4.77
CA ASP A 97 6.28 8.95 6.19
C ASP A 97 5.11 8.34 6.99
N GLN A 98 3.87 8.71 6.69
CA GLN A 98 2.67 8.09 7.26
C GLN A 98 2.62 6.59 6.98
N ALA A 99 2.84 6.19 5.72
CA ALA A 99 2.85 4.79 5.32
C ALA A 99 4.00 4.02 5.99
N ARG A 100 5.18 4.62 6.12
CA ARG A 100 6.34 4.02 6.81
C ARG A 100 6.05 3.78 8.29
N LEU A 101 5.47 4.75 8.97
CA LEU A 101 5.11 4.60 10.38
C LEU A 101 4.06 3.50 10.56
N LEU A 102 3.05 3.43 9.69
CA LEU A 102 2.06 2.36 9.72
C LEU A 102 2.69 0.96 9.53
N VAL A 103 3.66 0.82 8.63
CA VAL A 103 4.37 -0.45 8.42
C VAL A 103 5.25 -0.81 9.61
N ARG A 104 5.94 0.18 10.22
CA ARG A 104 6.75 -0.06 11.41
C ARG A 104 5.90 -0.49 12.61
N GLU A 105 4.74 0.13 12.79
CA GLU A 105 3.77 -0.27 13.81
C GLU A 105 3.27 -1.71 13.55
N ALA A 106 2.92 -2.03 12.30
CA ALA A 106 2.53 -3.41 11.95
C ALA A 106 3.63 -4.43 12.23
N ALA A 107 4.90 -4.09 11.97
CA ALA A 107 6.05 -4.94 12.22
C ALA A 107 6.32 -5.13 13.72
N ASP A 108 6.41 -4.05 14.49
CA ASP A 108 6.63 -4.13 15.95
C ASP A 108 5.52 -4.93 16.65
N ARG A 109 4.26 -4.70 16.25
CA ARG A 109 3.13 -5.46 16.80
C ARG A 109 3.22 -6.94 16.46
N MET A 110 3.58 -7.25 15.22
CA MET A 110 3.76 -8.62 14.75
C MET A 110 4.87 -9.34 15.52
N ASP A 111 5.99 -8.67 15.77
CA ASP A 111 7.12 -9.24 16.53
C ASP A 111 6.73 -9.52 18.00
N ARG A 112 5.91 -8.65 18.59
CA ARG A 112 5.49 -8.77 20.00
C ARG A 112 4.32 -9.73 20.23
N LEU A 113 3.31 -9.72 19.35
CA LEU A 113 2.02 -10.39 19.56
C LEU A 113 1.71 -11.50 18.54
N GLY A 114 2.49 -11.58 17.46
CA GLY A 114 2.32 -12.55 16.40
C GLY A 114 1.17 -12.24 15.44
N ASN A 115 1.15 -12.97 14.31
CA ASN A 115 0.26 -12.70 13.17
C ASN A 115 -1.23 -12.89 13.45
N ARG A 116 -1.59 -13.64 14.50
CA ARG A 116 -2.99 -14.02 14.80
C ARG A 116 -3.69 -12.99 15.68
N ASP A 117 -2.95 -12.11 16.35
CA ASP A 117 -3.49 -11.04 17.16
C ASP A 117 -4.46 -10.14 16.37
N HIS A 118 -5.56 -9.75 17.02
CA HIS A 118 -6.65 -9.01 16.37
C HIS A 118 -6.16 -7.68 15.79
N TYR A 119 -5.36 -6.93 16.55
CA TYR A 119 -4.85 -5.63 16.13
C TYR A 119 -3.79 -5.77 15.04
N THR A 120 -2.88 -6.74 15.19
CA THR A 120 -1.86 -7.07 14.20
C THR A 120 -2.48 -7.43 12.84
N ARG A 121 -3.52 -8.27 12.82
CA ARG A 121 -4.24 -8.62 11.58
C ARG A 121 -4.87 -7.40 10.90
N LYS A 122 -5.42 -6.47 11.70
CA LYS A 122 -5.98 -5.22 11.19
C LYS A 122 -4.89 -4.38 10.51
N LEU A 123 -3.78 -4.15 11.20
CA LEU A 123 -2.64 -3.39 10.67
C LEU A 123 -2.05 -4.03 9.41
N LEU A 124 -1.84 -5.34 9.39
CA LEU A 124 -1.33 -6.07 8.22
C LEU A 124 -2.25 -5.92 6.99
N SER A 125 -3.56 -5.83 7.20
CA SER A 125 -4.52 -5.57 6.13
C SER A 125 -4.45 -4.11 5.68
N LEU A 126 -4.39 -3.16 6.62
CA LEU A 126 -4.27 -1.73 6.31
C LEU A 126 -3.00 -1.43 5.50
N VAL A 127 -1.83 -1.88 5.94
CA VAL A 127 -0.56 -1.60 5.23
C VAL A 127 -0.58 -2.11 3.80
N LYS A 128 -1.14 -3.32 3.58
CA LYS A 128 -1.17 -3.94 2.25
C LYS A 128 -2.04 -3.18 1.25
N ALA A 129 -3.03 -2.43 1.72
CA ALA A 129 -3.85 -1.60 0.85
C ALA A 129 -3.36 -0.14 0.77
N VAL A 130 -2.86 0.42 1.88
CA VAL A 130 -2.33 1.81 1.94
C VAL A 130 -1.06 1.96 1.09
N VAL A 131 -0.09 1.05 1.26
CA VAL A 131 1.28 1.27 0.79
C VAL A 131 1.37 1.23 -0.74
N PRO A 132 0.83 0.22 -1.45
CA PRO A 132 0.90 0.21 -2.92
C PRO A 132 0.16 1.40 -3.55
N ALA A 133 -0.98 1.79 -2.98
CA ALA A 133 -1.74 2.95 -3.45
C ALA A 133 -0.97 4.28 -3.26
N MET A 134 -0.30 4.44 -2.11
CA MET A 134 0.60 5.58 -1.87
C MET A 134 1.76 5.60 -2.84
N THR A 135 2.46 4.47 -3.00
CA THR A 135 3.61 4.37 -3.92
C THR A 135 3.17 4.72 -5.34
N GLN A 136 2.00 4.23 -5.78
CA GLN A 136 1.47 4.57 -7.11
C GLN A 136 1.26 6.08 -7.28
N ARG A 137 0.65 6.77 -6.30
CA ARG A 137 0.46 8.24 -6.36
C ARG A 137 1.77 9.03 -6.37
N VAL A 138 2.75 8.62 -5.55
CA VAL A 138 4.07 9.28 -5.52
C VAL A 138 4.79 9.11 -6.86
N VAL A 139 4.78 7.88 -7.40
CA VAL A 139 5.41 7.60 -8.70
C VAL A 139 4.71 8.37 -9.81
N ASP A 140 3.39 8.43 -9.82
CA ASP A 140 2.59 9.17 -10.80
C ASP A 140 2.95 10.68 -10.82
N ARG A 141 2.99 11.33 -9.63
CA ARG A 141 3.45 12.73 -9.53
C ARG A 141 4.89 12.90 -10.03
N ALA A 142 5.77 11.95 -9.72
CA ALA A 142 7.15 11.99 -10.20
C ALA A 142 7.23 11.85 -11.74
N MET A 143 6.43 10.96 -12.34
CA MET A 143 6.32 10.81 -13.79
C MET A 143 5.84 12.10 -14.44
N GLN A 144 4.77 12.71 -13.90
CA GLN A 144 4.22 13.95 -14.41
C GLN A 144 5.27 15.09 -14.42
N LEU A 145 6.07 15.21 -13.36
CA LEU A 145 7.12 16.23 -13.28
C LEU A 145 8.27 15.98 -14.28
N HIS A 146 8.49 14.74 -14.70
CA HIS A 146 9.45 14.39 -15.75
C HIS A 146 8.92 14.68 -17.17
N GLY A 147 7.60 14.87 -17.34
CA GLY A 147 6.96 15.04 -18.64
C GLY A 147 7.07 13.76 -19.47
N GLY A 148 7.34 13.87 -20.77
CA GLY A 148 7.49 12.70 -21.66
C GLY A 148 8.54 11.68 -21.18
N LEU A 149 9.61 12.13 -20.53
CA LEU A 149 10.64 11.27 -19.95
C LEU A 149 10.08 10.36 -18.83
N GLY A 150 9.03 10.82 -18.13
CA GLY A 150 8.38 10.08 -17.06
C GLY A 150 7.68 8.82 -17.55
N GLY A 151 7.26 8.77 -18.81
CA GLY A 151 6.68 7.58 -19.44
C GLY A 151 7.70 6.69 -20.17
N SER A 152 8.98 7.06 -20.18
CA SER A 152 10.02 6.37 -20.94
C SER A 152 10.89 5.47 -20.08
N GLN A 153 11.51 4.47 -20.71
CA GLN A 153 12.43 3.52 -20.12
C GLN A 153 13.78 4.13 -19.70
N ASP A 154 14.04 5.39 -20.07
CA ASP A 154 15.21 6.16 -19.62
C ASP A 154 15.15 6.48 -18.11
N SER A 155 14.00 6.26 -17.47
CA SER A 155 13.83 6.34 -16.02
C SER A 155 13.26 5.05 -15.46
N CYS A 156 13.45 4.83 -14.16
CA CYS A 156 12.83 3.70 -13.46
C CYS A 156 11.35 3.92 -13.11
N LEU A 157 10.76 5.08 -13.46
CA LEU A 157 9.44 5.48 -12.99
C LEU A 157 8.30 4.63 -13.61
N PRO A 158 8.29 4.30 -14.92
CA PRO A 158 7.26 3.43 -15.48
C PRO A 158 7.23 2.05 -14.82
N ALA A 159 8.40 1.41 -14.65
CA ALA A 159 8.49 0.10 -13.99
C ALA A 159 8.02 0.18 -12.53
N ALA A 160 8.35 1.26 -11.81
CA ALA A 160 7.87 1.47 -10.44
C ALA A 160 6.34 1.66 -10.39
N PHE A 161 5.75 2.33 -11.37
CA PHE A 161 4.30 2.53 -11.46
C PHE A 161 3.59 1.20 -11.68
N VAL A 162 4.07 0.40 -12.64
CA VAL A 162 3.54 -0.94 -12.93
C VAL A 162 3.66 -1.85 -11.71
N ALA A 163 4.82 -1.86 -11.04
CA ALA A 163 5.02 -2.65 -9.84
C ALA A 163 4.05 -2.26 -8.70
N ALA A 164 3.85 -0.97 -8.46
CA ALA A 164 2.90 -0.48 -7.47
C ALA A 164 1.46 -0.85 -7.85
N ARG A 165 1.10 -0.71 -9.12
CA ARG A 165 -0.22 -1.09 -9.65
C ARG A 165 -0.47 -2.59 -9.52
N ASN A 166 0.54 -3.40 -9.80
CA ASN A 166 0.46 -4.86 -9.71
C ASN A 166 0.28 -5.32 -8.26
N LEU A 167 0.90 -4.66 -7.30
CA LEU A 167 0.77 -5.04 -5.90
C LEU A 167 -0.59 -4.67 -5.28
N ARG A 168 -1.45 -3.91 -5.98
CA ARG A 168 -2.83 -3.63 -5.52
C ARG A 168 -3.80 -4.78 -5.75
N TRP A 169 -3.44 -5.77 -6.57
CA TRP A 169 -4.21 -7.03 -6.72
C TRP A 169 -3.41 -8.27 -6.32
N ALA A 170 -2.09 -8.26 -6.46
CA ALA A 170 -1.25 -9.36 -6.01
C ALA A 170 -1.30 -9.46 -4.47
N ASP A 171 -1.22 -10.69 -3.97
CA ASP A 171 -1.37 -10.98 -2.53
C ASP A 171 -2.69 -10.44 -1.92
N GLY A 172 -3.75 -10.53 -2.72
CA GLY A 172 -5.11 -10.09 -2.39
C GLY A 172 -5.38 -8.65 -2.82
N PRO A 173 -6.54 -8.39 -3.47
CA PRO A 173 -6.90 -7.05 -3.91
C PRO A 173 -7.20 -6.11 -2.73
N ASP A 174 -6.96 -4.82 -2.95
CA ASP A 174 -7.15 -3.77 -1.95
C ASP A 174 -8.49 -3.89 -1.22
N GLU A 175 -9.58 -4.18 -1.94
CA GLU A 175 -10.95 -4.31 -1.41
C GLU A 175 -11.07 -5.43 -0.37
N VAL A 176 -10.34 -6.54 -0.54
CA VAL A 176 -10.33 -7.65 0.43
C VAL A 176 -9.65 -7.22 1.72
N HIS A 177 -8.59 -6.43 1.61
CA HIS A 177 -7.85 -5.90 2.75
C HIS A 177 -8.66 -4.81 3.47
N TRP A 178 -9.31 -3.90 2.75
CA TRP A 178 -10.22 -2.90 3.32
C TRP A 178 -11.39 -3.54 4.05
N ARG A 179 -12.03 -4.55 3.43
CA ARG A 179 -13.10 -5.32 4.08
C ARG A 179 -12.63 -5.96 5.38
N THR A 180 -11.43 -6.51 5.39
CA THR A 180 -10.86 -7.18 6.57
C THR A 180 -10.57 -6.18 7.68
N ALA A 181 -9.88 -5.09 7.37
CA ALA A 181 -9.60 -4.02 8.33
C ALA A 181 -10.89 -3.41 8.90
N GLY A 182 -11.88 -3.12 8.04
CA GLY A 182 -13.16 -2.55 8.45
C GLY A 182 -13.97 -3.47 9.37
N ARG A 183 -14.01 -4.78 9.10
CA ARG A 183 -14.68 -5.75 9.99
C ARG A 183 -14.02 -5.82 11.37
N LEU A 184 -12.68 -5.82 11.42
CA LEU A 184 -11.93 -5.83 12.67
C LEU A 184 -12.12 -4.51 13.44
N GLU A 185 -12.13 -3.38 12.74
CA GLU A 185 -12.40 -2.07 13.34
C GLU A 185 -13.80 -2.00 13.94
N LEU A 186 -14.83 -2.42 13.21
CA LEU A 186 -16.21 -2.46 13.73
C LEU A 186 -16.35 -3.36 14.96
N SER A 187 -15.66 -4.51 14.97
CA SER A 187 -15.63 -5.39 16.15
C SER A 187 -14.99 -4.70 17.35
N TYR A 188 -13.86 -4.00 17.15
CA TYR A 188 -13.19 -3.24 18.20
C TYR A 188 -14.06 -2.11 18.74
N GLN A 189 -14.63 -1.29 17.85
CA GLN A 189 -15.46 -0.14 18.24
C GLN A 189 -16.62 -0.57 19.14
N ARG A 190 -17.32 -1.66 18.79
CA ARG A 190 -18.46 -2.16 19.59
C ARG A 190 -18.07 -2.73 20.95
N LYS A 191 -16.88 -3.32 21.07
CA LYS A 191 -16.50 -4.12 22.24
C LYS A 191 -15.57 -3.40 23.21
N GLU A 192 -14.69 -2.55 22.69
CA GLU A 192 -13.51 -2.07 23.42
C GLU A 192 -13.33 -0.54 23.36
N SER A 193 -13.92 0.15 22.37
CA SER A 193 -13.69 1.59 22.22
C SER A 193 -14.44 2.40 23.29
N PRO A 194 -13.73 3.18 24.13
CA PRO A 194 -14.36 4.04 25.13
C PRO A 194 -15.11 5.20 24.49
N LEU A 195 -14.78 5.55 23.24
CA LEU A 195 -15.41 6.64 22.49
C LEU A 195 -16.71 6.20 21.80
N PHE A 196 -16.93 4.90 21.63
CA PHE A 196 -18.10 4.40 20.89
C PHE A 196 -19.42 4.63 21.63
N GLN A 197 -19.39 4.74 22.96
CA GLN A 197 -20.54 4.98 23.82
C GLN A 197 -20.72 6.45 24.20
N ILE A 198 -19.84 7.35 23.72
CA ILE A 198 -20.04 8.79 23.95
C ILE A 198 -21.25 9.20 23.14
N GLU A 199 -22.29 9.69 23.80
CA GLU A 199 -23.47 10.26 23.15
C GLU A 199 -23.02 11.43 22.26
N LEU A 200 -23.03 11.19 20.96
CA LEU A 200 -22.77 12.20 19.96
C LEU A 200 -24.00 13.09 19.86
N TYR A 201 -24.03 14.17 20.65
CA TYR A 201 -25.07 15.19 20.65
C TYR A 201 -26.47 14.65 21.03
N GLU A 202 -26.97 15.00 22.21
CA GLU A 202 -28.41 15.10 22.41
C GLU A 202 -28.92 16.16 21.43
N HIS A 203 -29.48 15.75 20.30
CA HIS A 203 -30.35 16.64 19.54
C HIS A 203 -31.59 16.83 20.41
N ASP A 204 -31.56 17.84 21.28
CA ASP A 204 -32.73 18.27 22.02
C ASP A 204 -33.80 18.66 21.00
N LYS A 205 -34.72 17.73 20.72
CA LYS A 205 -35.83 17.92 19.79
C LYS A 205 -36.74 19.09 20.20
N ARG A 206 -36.51 19.70 21.37
CA ARG A 206 -37.29 20.81 21.93
C ARG A 206 -36.65 22.19 21.72
N LYS A 207 -35.41 22.29 21.22
CA LYS A 207 -34.76 23.58 20.92
C LYS A 207 -34.70 23.84 19.42
N PRO A 208 -35.62 24.64 18.85
CA PRO A 208 -35.48 25.09 17.47
C PRO A 208 -34.20 25.91 17.34
N PHE A 209 -33.40 25.59 16.32
CA PHE A 209 -32.19 26.32 15.96
C PHE A 209 -32.56 27.77 15.64
N ARG A 210 -32.33 28.69 16.59
CA ARG A 210 -32.49 30.13 16.38
C ARG A 210 -31.17 30.68 15.85
N ALA A 211 -31.02 30.74 14.53
CA ALA A 211 -30.05 31.64 13.92
C ALA A 211 -30.53 33.07 14.20
N LYS A 212 -29.79 33.81 15.02
CA LYS A 212 -29.91 35.27 15.05
C LYS A 212 -29.20 35.78 13.79
N LEU A 213 -29.98 36.28 12.83
CA LEU A 213 -29.51 37.20 11.79
C LEU A 213 -29.16 38.55 12.43
#